data_AF-A0A090YXM4-F1
#
_entry.id   AF-A0A090YXM4-F1
#
_cell.length_a   1.000
_cell.length_b   1.000
_cell.length_c   1.000
_cell.angle_alpha   90.00
_cell.angle_beta   90.00
_cell.angle_gamma   90.00
#
_symmetry.space_group_name_H-M   'P 1'
#
loop_
_entity.id
_entity.type
_entity.pdbx_description
1 polymer ?
#
loop_
_entity_poly.entity_id
_entity_poly.type
_entity_poly.pdbx_seq_one_letter_code
_entity_poly.pdbx_strand_id
1 'polypeptide(L)'
;MTEQNSNQQTNNTKHMFPSLSENVNYIENKLCHSDDIKKLDVPFQNGKGTILYIESLADPNLIHQLALEPLLTRSELSLDKAFSTLNMKKETNLLYGIQLLLQGKSLYFHENIQSFCVFETALSLKRDITEPDNEGIVRGPHTGFVEDLATNLASIRKLIKSPNLVVKYFTLGEEMHTKVAITYLQDLANDDLVTEVKRSCNQWHSSI
;
A
#
# COMPACT_ATOMS: atom_id res chain seq x y z
N MET A 1 -28.12 -37.31 8.21
CA MET A 1 -27.11 -37.10 9.25
C MET A 1 -25.78 -36.87 8.54
N THR A 2 -25.44 -35.60 8.33
CA THR A 2 -24.10 -35.00 8.07
C THR A 2 -23.14 -35.77 7.15
N GLU A 3 -23.02 -35.42 5.87
CA GLU A 3 -22.20 -34.31 5.31
C GLU A 3 -20.81 -34.17 5.98
N GLN A 4 -19.80 -34.77 5.34
CA GLN A 4 -18.40 -34.35 5.45
C GLN A 4 -18.02 -33.71 4.11
N ASN A 5 -18.28 -32.40 4.00
CA ASN A 5 -17.64 -31.56 2.99
C ASN A 5 -16.26 -31.17 3.52
N SER A 6 -15.26 -31.91 3.06
CA SER A 6 -13.85 -31.56 3.19
C SER A 6 -13.59 -30.29 2.36
N ASN A 7 -13.67 -29.13 3.00
CA ASN A 7 -13.21 -27.86 2.43
C ASN A 7 -11.70 -27.97 2.12
N GLN A 8 -11.39 -28.24 0.85
CA GLN A 8 -10.09 -27.96 0.27
C GLN A 8 -9.93 -26.44 0.16
N GLN A 9 -9.52 -25.80 1.24
CA GLN A 9 -8.87 -24.49 1.15
C GLN A 9 -7.48 -24.73 0.57
N THR A 10 -7.34 -24.54 -0.74
CA THR A 10 -6.06 -24.53 -1.43
C THR A 10 -5.20 -23.42 -0.81
N ASN A 11 -4.21 -23.80 -0.01
CA ASN A 11 -3.14 -22.92 0.44
C ASN A 11 -2.34 -22.47 -0.78
N ASN A 12 -2.83 -21.44 -1.46
CA ASN A 12 -2.17 -20.82 -2.59
C ASN A 12 -0.94 -20.08 -2.04
N THR A 13 0.19 -20.77 -2.02
CA THR A 13 1.47 -20.27 -1.50
C THR A 13 2.34 -19.89 -2.68
N LYS A 14 2.71 -18.60 -2.77
CA LYS A 14 3.69 -18.13 -3.75
C LYS A 14 4.93 -17.69 -3.00
N HIS A 15 5.95 -18.54 -3.01
CA HIS A 15 7.25 -18.20 -2.45
C HIS A 15 7.95 -17.11 -3.27
N MET A 16 8.84 -16.38 -2.59
CA MET A 16 9.72 -15.39 -3.21
C MET A 16 10.55 -15.97 -4.35
N PHE A 17 10.81 -15.11 -5.33
CA PHE A 17 11.79 -15.34 -6.38
C PHE A 17 13.21 -15.02 -5.89
N PRO A 18 14.26 -15.56 -6.54
CA PRO A 18 15.64 -15.23 -6.20
C PRO A 18 16.00 -13.75 -6.46
N SER A 19 15.34 -13.11 -7.43
CA SER A 19 15.63 -11.73 -7.81
C SER A 19 14.73 -10.74 -7.08
N LEU A 20 15.33 -9.69 -6.50
CA LEU A 20 14.61 -8.55 -5.91
C LEU A 20 13.60 -7.95 -6.91
N SER A 21 14.03 -7.69 -8.14
CA SER A 21 13.19 -7.09 -9.17
C SER A 21 11.99 -7.96 -9.53
N GLU A 22 12.14 -9.28 -9.55
CA GLU A 22 11.03 -10.20 -9.83
C GLU A 22 9.99 -10.19 -8.71
N ASN A 23 10.42 -10.12 -7.44
CA ASN A 23 9.53 -10.00 -6.29
C ASN A 23 8.73 -8.70 -6.34
N VAL A 24 9.41 -7.58 -6.60
CA VAL A 24 8.77 -6.25 -6.72
C VAL A 24 7.79 -6.23 -7.89
N ASN A 25 8.20 -6.67 -9.07
CA ASN A 25 7.34 -6.72 -10.25
C ASN A 25 6.13 -7.62 -10.04
N TYR A 26 6.28 -8.76 -9.35
CA TYR A 26 5.16 -9.64 -9.02
C TYR A 26 4.09 -8.92 -8.18
N ILE A 27 4.51 -8.16 -7.16
CA ILE A 27 3.61 -7.39 -6.30
C ILE A 27 2.94 -6.27 -7.09
N GLU A 28 3.70 -5.51 -7.89
CA GLU A 28 3.16 -4.43 -8.72
C GLU A 28 2.13 -4.94 -9.72
N ASN A 29 2.42 -6.05 -10.41
CA ASN A 29 1.48 -6.70 -11.31
C ASN A 29 0.20 -7.13 -10.59
N LYS A 30 0.32 -7.71 -9.38
CA LYS A 30 -0.82 -8.17 -8.59
C LYS A 30 -1.68 -7.05 -8.04
N LEU A 31 -1.10 -5.87 -7.84
CA LEU A 31 -1.80 -4.66 -7.42
C LEU A 31 -2.08 -3.72 -8.61
N CYS A 32 -2.12 -4.28 -9.83
CA CYS A 32 -2.52 -3.60 -11.06
C CYS A 32 -1.75 -2.30 -11.35
N HIS A 33 -0.48 -2.23 -10.95
CA HIS A 33 0.38 -1.05 -11.06
C HIS A 33 -0.29 0.23 -10.53
N SER A 34 -1.01 0.15 -9.42
CA SER A 34 -1.61 1.32 -8.79
C SER A 34 -0.56 2.36 -8.39
N ASP A 35 -0.79 3.64 -8.68
CA ASP A 35 0.22 4.70 -8.53
C ASP A 35 0.48 5.09 -7.06
N ASP A 36 -0.43 4.69 -6.17
CA ASP A 36 -0.30 4.82 -4.71
C ASP A 36 0.58 3.73 -4.09
N ILE A 37 1.09 2.77 -4.88
CA ILE A 37 2.15 1.85 -4.44
C ILE A 37 3.49 2.58 -4.61
N LYS A 38 4.21 2.76 -3.51
CA LYS A 38 5.50 3.43 -3.51
C LYS A 38 6.63 2.45 -3.24
N LYS A 39 7.76 2.75 -3.86
CA LYS A 39 9.02 2.04 -3.74
C LYS A 39 10.05 3.02 -3.21
N LEU A 40 10.75 2.62 -2.16
CA LEU A 40 11.86 3.40 -1.63
C LEU A 40 13.10 2.52 -1.63
N ASP A 41 14.10 2.91 -2.41
CA ASP A 41 15.37 2.20 -2.47
C ASP A 41 16.19 2.53 -1.23
N VAL A 42 16.43 1.51 -0.43
CA VAL A 42 17.15 1.58 0.84
C VAL A 42 18.21 0.50 0.79
N PRO A 43 19.41 0.80 0.26
CA PRO A 43 20.50 -0.17 0.29
C PRO A 43 20.86 -0.47 1.73
N PHE A 44 21.23 -1.73 1.99
CA PHE A 44 21.68 -2.17 3.30
C PHE A 44 22.91 -3.04 3.12
N GLN A 45 24.00 -2.71 3.80
CA GLN A 45 25.30 -3.33 3.58
C GLN A 45 25.73 -3.24 2.10
N ASN A 46 26.24 -4.33 1.53
CA ASN A 46 26.69 -4.43 0.15
C ASN A 46 25.55 -4.85 -0.80
N GLY A 47 24.29 -4.77 -0.38
CA GLY A 47 23.16 -5.21 -1.18
C GLY A 47 22.10 -4.13 -1.40
N LYS A 48 21.39 -4.26 -2.52
CA LYS A 48 20.20 -3.47 -2.81
C LYS A 48 19.03 -3.94 -1.96
N GLY A 49 18.32 -2.98 -1.39
CA GLY A 49 17.08 -3.20 -0.67
C GLY A 49 16.02 -2.20 -1.11
N THR A 50 14.76 -2.61 -1.02
CA THR A 50 13.62 -1.78 -1.41
C THR A 50 12.48 -1.96 -0.40
N ILE A 51 11.94 -0.85 0.08
CA ILE A 51 10.70 -0.82 0.86
C ILE A 51 9.54 -0.62 -0.10
N LEU A 52 8.51 -1.47 0.00
CA LEU A 52 7.22 -1.34 -0.66
C LEU A 52 6.16 -0.98 0.37
N TYR A 53 5.30 -0.01 0.03
CA TYR A 53 4.15 0.39 0.84
C TYR A 53 3.06 1.02 -0.03
N ILE A 54 1.84 1.11 0.50
CA ILE A 54 0.74 1.85 -0.13
C ILE A 54 0.67 3.22 0.56
N GLU A 55 0.95 4.29 -0.18
CA GLU A 55 1.03 5.68 0.28
C GLU A 55 -0.20 6.11 1.07
N SER A 56 -1.39 5.70 0.62
CA SER A 56 -2.67 6.04 1.25
C SER A 56 -2.95 5.23 2.53
N LEU A 57 -2.22 4.16 2.81
CA LEU A 57 -2.46 3.28 3.96
C LEU A 57 -1.32 3.23 4.98
N ALA A 58 -0.14 3.74 4.64
CA ALA A 58 1.03 3.72 5.51
C ALA A 58 1.32 5.11 6.08
N ASP A 59 1.71 5.15 7.35
CA ASP A 59 2.15 6.38 8.03
C ASP A 59 3.62 6.66 7.70
N PRO A 60 3.94 7.81 7.08
CA PRO A 60 5.31 8.15 6.70
C PRO A 60 6.25 8.27 7.90
N ASN A 61 5.76 8.71 9.07
CA ASN A 61 6.57 8.80 10.28
C ASN A 61 6.94 7.41 10.80
N LEU A 62 6.00 6.46 10.75
CA LEU A 62 6.28 5.07 11.14
C LEU A 62 7.23 4.39 10.16
N ILE A 63 7.11 4.65 8.86
CA ILE A 63 8.11 4.17 7.87
C ILE A 63 9.49 4.69 8.23
N HIS A 64 9.61 5.98 8.52
CA HIS A 64 10.89 6.57 8.89
C HIS A 64 11.47 5.94 10.17
N GLN A 65 10.68 5.87 11.23
CA GLN A 65 11.12 5.40 12.55
C GLN A 65 11.39 3.88 12.61
N LEU A 66 10.55 3.08 11.96
CA LEU A 66 10.61 1.62 12.07
C LEU A 66 11.42 0.98 10.96
N ALA A 67 11.49 1.60 9.78
CA ALA A 67 12.20 1.03 8.64
C ALA A 67 13.48 1.80 8.32
N LEU A 68 13.40 3.10 8.00
CA LEU A 68 14.55 3.85 7.50
C LEU A 68 15.66 4.03 8.53
N GLU A 69 15.33 4.59 9.70
CA GLU A 69 16.30 4.85 10.77
C GLU A 69 17.09 3.58 11.16
N PRO A 70 16.45 2.42 11.44
CA PRO A 70 17.18 1.20 11.74
C PRO A 70 18.04 0.66 10.60
N LEU A 71 17.59 0.78 9.34
CA LEU A 71 18.34 0.29 8.19
C LEU A 71 19.57 1.17 7.91
N LEU A 72 19.47 2.49 8.13
CA LEU A 72 20.58 3.43 7.89
C LEU A 72 21.60 3.44 9.03
N THR A 73 21.15 3.40 10.28
CA THR A 73 22.03 3.52 11.46
C THR A 73 22.76 2.24 11.82
N ARG A 74 22.26 1.07 11.38
CA ARG A 74 22.79 -0.25 11.75
C ARG A 74 23.41 -1.01 10.58
N SER A 75 23.88 -0.29 9.56
CA SER A 75 24.53 -0.86 8.38
C SER A 75 25.72 -1.78 8.69
N GLU A 76 26.34 -1.66 9.87
CA GLU A 76 27.45 -2.52 10.30
C GLU A 76 27.03 -3.89 10.87
N LEU A 77 25.76 -4.08 11.26
CA LEU A 77 25.27 -5.38 11.77
C LEU A 77 24.96 -6.32 10.61
N SER A 78 25.42 -7.57 10.68
CA SER A 78 25.02 -8.61 9.72
C SER A 78 23.50 -8.64 9.54
N LEU A 79 23.02 -8.68 8.28
CA LEU A 79 21.59 -8.66 7.92
C LEU A 79 20.71 -9.47 8.88
N ASP A 80 21.06 -10.72 9.17
CA ASP A 80 20.28 -11.58 10.07
C ASP A 80 20.16 -11.05 11.50
N LYS A 81 21.22 -10.44 12.04
CA LYS A 81 21.21 -9.84 13.38
C LYS A 81 20.41 -8.55 13.38
N ALA A 82 20.52 -7.72 12.34
CA ALA A 82 19.73 -6.51 12.21
C ALA A 82 18.23 -6.84 12.23
N PHE A 83 17.79 -7.82 11.43
CA PHE A 83 16.39 -8.26 11.41
C PHE A 83 15.92 -8.91 12.71
N SER A 84 16.77 -9.73 13.34
CA SER A 84 16.42 -10.39 14.61
C SER A 84 16.30 -9.40 15.77
N THR A 85 17.17 -8.38 15.81
CA THR A 85 17.20 -7.38 16.90
C THR A 85 16.02 -6.41 16.80
N LEU A 86 15.47 -6.22 15.60
CA LEU A 86 14.34 -5.31 15.37
C LEU A 86 12.97 -5.98 15.58
N ASN A 87 12.91 -7.24 16.05
CA ASN A 87 11.69 -8.04 16.12
C ASN A 87 10.88 -8.03 14.80
N MET A 88 11.59 -7.87 13.67
CA MET A 88 10.96 -7.79 12.36
C MET A 88 10.41 -9.18 12.01
N LYS A 89 9.11 -9.26 11.76
CA LYS A 89 8.51 -10.51 11.28
C LYS A 89 9.06 -10.77 9.88
N LYS A 90 9.80 -11.87 9.73
CA LYS A 90 10.26 -12.39 8.44
C LYS A 90 9.14 -13.22 7.81
N GLU A 91 8.94 -13.06 6.51
CA GLU A 91 7.93 -13.77 5.75
C GLU A 91 8.47 -14.15 4.36
N THR A 92 7.93 -15.21 3.76
CA THR A 92 8.39 -15.71 2.45
C THR A 92 7.26 -15.80 1.43
N ASN A 93 6.00 -15.75 1.86
CA ASN A 93 4.85 -15.85 0.98
C ASN A 93 4.46 -14.46 0.42
N LEU A 94 4.69 -14.25 -0.87
CA LEU A 94 4.37 -12.99 -1.57
C LEU A 94 2.87 -12.68 -1.55
N LEU A 95 2.00 -13.69 -1.63
CA LEU A 95 0.55 -13.48 -1.57
C LEU A 95 0.12 -12.95 -0.20
N TYR A 96 0.76 -13.45 0.87
CA TYR A 96 0.54 -12.90 2.21
C TYR A 96 1.13 -11.49 2.34
N GLY A 97 2.30 -11.23 1.74
CA GLY A 97 2.86 -9.89 1.61
C GLY A 97 1.88 -8.88 1.00
N ILE A 98 1.21 -9.24 -0.10
CA ILE A 98 0.17 -8.40 -0.73
C ILE A 98 -0.97 -8.09 0.25
N GLN A 99 -1.42 -9.08 1.05
CA GLN A 99 -2.44 -8.83 2.07
C GLN A 99 -1.96 -7.88 3.17
N LEU A 100 -0.69 -7.95 3.56
CA LEU A 100 -0.09 -7.05 4.55
C LEU A 100 0.02 -5.61 4.01
N LEU A 101 0.37 -5.43 2.74
CA LEU A 101 0.36 -4.12 2.07
C LEU A 101 -1.06 -3.51 2.09
N LEU A 102 -2.08 -4.30 1.77
CA LEU A 102 -3.50 -3.88 1.84
C LEU A 102 -3.98 -3.58 3.26
N GLN A 103 -3.21 -3.97 4.29
CA GLN A 103 -3.45 -3.60 5.69
C GLN A 103 -2.66 -2.36 6.12
N GLY A 104 -1.89 -1.73 5.21
CA GLY A 104 -1.07 -0.55 5.48
C GLY A 104 0.32 -0.83 6.05
N LYS A 105 0.73 -2.09 6.08
CA LYS A 105 2.10 -2.46 6.49
C LYS A 105 3.08 -2.19 5.35
N SER A 106 4.33 -1.98 5.70
CA SER A 106 5.43 -1.84 4.74
C SER A 106 6.24 -3.12 4.68
N LEU A 107 6.72 -3.47 3.49
CA LEU A 107 7.53 -4.66 3.25
C LEU A 107 8.92 -4.25 2.80
N TYR A 108 9.96 -4.84 3.37
CA TYR A 108 11.32 -4.63 2.91
C TYR A 108 11.92 -5.91 2.33
N PHE A 109 12.39 -5.78 1.09
CA PHE A 109 13.05 -6.83 0.33
C PHE A 109 14.53 -6.50 0.19
N HIS A 110 15.37 -7.53 0.19
CA HIS A 110 16.81 -7.40 0.01
C HIS A 110 17.31 -8.47 -0.94
N GLU A 111 18.18 -8.12 -1.90
CA GLU A 111 18.54 -9.00 -3.02
C GLU A 111 19.21 -10.33 -2.60
N ASN A 112 19.92 -10.33 -1.47
CA ASN A 112 20.63 -11.51 -0.98
C ASN A 112 19.83 -12.34 0.05
N ILE A 113 18.51 -12.12 0.18
CA ILE A 113 17.68 -12.76 1.22
C ILE A 113 16.39 -13.30 0.64
N GLN A 114 16.11 -14.57 0.90
CA GLN A 114 14.91 -15.29 0.45
C GLN A 114 13.70 -15.12 1.41
N SER A 115 13.63 -13.97 2.07
CA SER A 115 12.54 -13.55 2.94
C SER A 115 12.45 -12.03 2.93
N PHE A 116 11.25 -11.48 3.07
CA PHE A 116 11.05 -10.06 3.28
C PHE A 116 10.69 -9.78 4.74
N CYS A 117 10.91 -8.54 5.15
CA CYS A 117 10.56 -8.09 6.49
C CYS A 117 9.31 -7.23 6.48
N VAL A 118 8.51 -7.35 7.53
CA VAL A 118 7.24 -6.63 7.69
C VAL A 118 7.39 -5.57 8.77
N PHE A 119 7.00 -4.34 8.45
CA PHE A 119 6.93 -3.23 9.40
C PHE A 119 5.48 -2.82 9.66
N GLU A 120 5.15 -2.62 10.94
CA GLU A 120 3.83 -2.19 11.39
C GLU A 120 3.68 -0.66 11.20
N THR A 121 3.50 -0.25 9.95
CA THR A 121 3.43 1.16 9.54
C THR A 121 2.02 1.63 9.19
N ALA A 122 0.99 0.89 9.58
CA ALA A 122 -0.38 1.18 9.16
C ALA A 122 -0.85 2.54 9.69
N LEU A 123 -1.41 3.36 8.79
CA LEU A 123 -1.92 4.68 9.10
C LEU A 123 -3.12 4.60 10.04
N SER A 124 -2.98 5.19 11.23
CA SER A 124 -4.07 5.34 12.18
C SER A 124 -4.86 6.60 11.85
N LEU A 125 -6.03 6.44 11.21
CA LEU A 125 -7.02 7.50 11.14
C LEU A 125 -7.75 7.53 12.48
N LYS A 126 -7.07 7.91 13.57
CA LYS A 126 -7.80 8.24 14.79
C LYS A 126 -8.68 9.41 14.43
N ARG A 127 -10.01 9.23 14.53
CA ARG A 127 -10.89 10.39 14.70
C ARG A 127 -10.32 11.11 15.92
N ASP A 128 -9.97 12.39 15.79
CA ASP A 128 -9.76 13.20 16.98
C ASP A 128 -10.98 12.99 17.86
N ILE A 129 -10.76 12.33 19.00
CA ILE A 129 -11.80 12.14 20.00
C ILE A 129 -11.95 13.53 20.63
N THR A 130 -12.67 14.40 19.96
CA THR A 130 -13.26 15.59 20.55
C THR A 130 -14.58 15.12 21.13
N GLU A 131 -14.72 15.24 22.46
CA GLU A 131 -16.00 15.03 23.14
C GLU A 131 -17.04 15.96 22.50
N PRO A 132 -18.28 15.49 22.29
CA PRO A 132 -19.30 16.33 21.69
C PRO A 132 -19.76 17.38 22.71
N ASP A 133 -19.68 18.66 22.34
CA ASP A 133 -20.58 19.65 22.93
C ASP A 133 -22.01 19.24 22.54
N ASN A 134 -22.82 19.00 23.57
CA ASN A 134 -24.24 18.65 23.47
C ASN A 134 -24.94 19.51 22.41
N GLU A 135 -25.44 18.90 21.35
CA GLU A 135 -26.74 19.24 20.76
C GLU A 135 -27.16 18.17 19.75
N GLY A 136 -28.39 17.68 19.90
CA GLY A 136 -28.86 16.46 19.25
C GLY A 136 -29.21 16.65 17.79
N ILE A 137 -28.61 15.85 16.90
CA ILE A 137 -29.17 15.56 15.58
C ILE A 137 -28.92 14.09 15.22
N VAL A 138 -30.02 13.42 14.88
CA VAL A 138 -30.10 12.10 14.24
C VAL A 138 -29.54 12.18 12.83
N ARG A 139 -28.32 11.68 12.56
CA ARG A 139 -27.88 11.18 11.24
C ARG A 139 -26.80 10.11 11.41
N GLY A 140 -26.86 9.06 10.59
CA GLY A 140 -25.92 7.93 10.61
C GLY A 140 -24.45 8.34 10.37
N PRO A 141 -23.49 7.40 10.47
CA PRO A 141 -22.07 7.72 10.39
C PRO A 141 -21.73 8.41 9.07
N HIS A 142 -21.54 9.73 9.12
CA HIS A 142 -21.10 10.54 8.01
C HIS A 142 -19.61 10.28 7.72
N THR A 143 -19.28 9.18 7.05
CA THR A 143 -17.99 9.06 6.35
C THR A 143 -18.12 9.71 4.98
N GLY A 144 -18.26 11.04 4.97
CA GLY A 144 -18.13 11.83 3.74
C GLY A 144 -16.66 12.02 3.39
N PHE A 145 -16.39 12.28 2.11
CA PHE A 145 -15.06 12.76 1.70
C PHE A 145 -14.78 14.15 2.29
N VAL A 146 -13.51 14.43 2.55
CA VAL A 146 -12.99 15.75 2.96
C VAL A 146 -12.18 16.38 1.83
N GLU A 147 -11.59 17.55 2.05
CA GLU A 147 -10.80 18.24 1.01
C GLU A 147 -9.44 17.57 0.74
N ASP A 148 -8.89 16.85 1.72
CA ASP A 148 -7.60 16.17 1.59
C ASP A 148 -7.70 14.87 0.78
N LEU A 149 -7.00 14.83 -0.36
CA LEU A 149 -6.96 13.69 -1.27
C LEU A 149 -6.41 12.43 -0.58
N ALA A 150 -5.36 12.55 0.24
CA ALA A 150 -4.72 11.41 0.89
C ALA A 150 -5.68 10.72 1.87
N THR A 151 -6.39 11.51 2.68
CA THR A 151 -7.41 11.05 3.64
C THR A 151 -8.57 10.35 2.93
N ASN A 152 -9.02 10.87 1.79
CA ASN A 152 -10.07 10.25 1.00
C ASN A 152 -9.63 8.90 0.43
N LEU A 153 -8.44 8.83 -0.15
CA LEU A 153 -7.88 7.58 -0.68
C LEU A 153 -7.66 6.55 0.42
N ALA A 154 -7.16 6.98 1.59
CA ALA A 154 -7.01 6.13 2.76
C ALA A 154 -8.37 5.53 3.18
N SER A 155 -9.43 6.33 3.14
CA SER A 155 -10.79 5.90 3.47
C SER A 155 -11.31 4.86 2.46
N ILE A 156 -11.13 5.09 1.15
CA ILE A 156 -11.51 4.14 0.09
C ILE A 156 -10.74 2.81 0.26
N ARG A 157 -9.42 2.87 0.44
CA ARG A 157 -8.56 1.69 0.59
C ARG A 157 -8.84 0.90 1.86
N LYS A 158 -9.23 1.56 2.95
CA LYS A 158 -9.67 0.87 4.19
C LYS A 158 -11.00 0.15 4.01
N LEU A 159 -11.91 0.73 3.22
CA LEU A 159 -13.20 0.12 2.90
C LEU A 159 -13.05 -1.05 1.91
N ILE A 160 -12.26 -0.87 0.85
CA ILE A 160 -12.08 -1.82 -0.24
C ILE A 160 -10.66 -2.42 -0.17
N LYS A 161 -10.52 -3.52 0.56
CA LYS A 161 -9.26 -4.28 0.71
C LYS A 161 -9.03 -5.24 -0.47
N SER A 162 -9.14 -4.74 -1.68
CA SER A 162 -8.95 -5.53 -2.91
C SER A 162 -7.63 -5.19 -3.60
N PRO A 163 -6.86 -6.19 -4.06
CA PRO A 163 -5.69 -5.95 -4.91
C PRO A 163 -6.07 -5.35 -6.28
N ASN A 164 -7.33 -5.52 -6.71
CA ASN A 164 -7.81 -4.98 -7.98
C ASN A 164 -8.21 -3.49 -7.88
N LEU A 165 -8.21 -2.88 -6.69
CA LEU A 165 -8.45 -1.45 -6.56
C LEU A 165 -7.22 -0.69 -7.05
N VAL A 166 -7.42 0.08 -8.13
CA VAL A 166 -6.41 0.90 -8.77
C VAL A 166 -6.66 2.36 -8.43
N VAL A 167 -5.57 3.06 -8.12
CA VAL A 167 -5.50 4.52 -7.99
C VAL A 167 -4.56 5.01 -9.09
N LYS A 168 -5.02 5.96 -9.91
CA LYS A 168 -4.21 6.64 -10.91
C LYS A 168 -4.15 8.14 -10.64
N TYR A 169 -2.95 8.68 -10.50
CA TYR A 169 -2.75 10.10 -10.21
C TYR A 169 -2.62 10.92 -11.49
N PHE A 170 -3.20 12.11 -11.46
CA PHE A 170 -3.07 13.11 -12.52
C PHE A 170 -2.81 14.47 -11.88
N THR A 171 -2.16 15.36 -12.63
CA THR A 171 -1.98 16.76 -12.27
C THR A 171 -2.66 17.61 -13.33
N LEU A 172 -3.69 18.37 -12.94
CA LEU A 172 -4.49 19.18 -13.84
C LEU A 172 -4.11 20.66 -13.72
N GLY A 173 -4.13 21.35 -14.86
CA GLY A 173 -3.79 22.77 -14.96
C GLY A 173 -2.30 23.05 -15.10
N GLU A 174 -1.93 23.97 -15.97
CA GLU A 174 -0.53 24.39 -16.19
C GLU A 174 0.00 25.33 -15.10
N GLU A 175 -0.87 26.15 -14.49
CA GLU A 175 -0.45 27.09 -13.44
C GLU A 175 -0.69 26.50 -12.04
N MET A 176 -1.91 26.02 -11.78
CA MET A 176 -2.35 25.61 -10.43
C MET A 176 -1.90 24.19 -10.03
N HIS A 177 -1.52 23.34 -11.00
CA HIS A 177 -1.00 21.98 -10.76
C HIS A 177 -1.81 21.15 -9.75
N THR A 178 -3.13 21.13 -9.92
CA THR A 178 -4.04 20.44 -9.00
C THR A 178 -3.89 18.93 -9.10
N LYS A 179 -3.50 18.27 -8.00
CA LYS A 179 -3.41 16.80 -7.94
C LYS A 179 -4.80 16.17 -7.81
N VAL A 180 -5.13 15.25 -8.70
CA VAL A 180 -6.37 14.46 -8.67
C VAL A 180 -6.05 12.97 -8.78
N ALA A 181 -7.02 12.13 -8.39
CA ALA A 181 -6.90 10.69 -8.54
C ALA A 181 -8.16 10.07 -9.14
N ILE A 182 -8.00 9.15 -10.08
CA ILE A 182 -9.06 8.25 -10.54
C ILE A 182 -8.90 6.93 -9.77
N THR A 183 -10.00 6.44 -9.19
CA THR A 183 -10.02 5.15 -8.50
C THR A 183 -11.05 4.20 -9.12
N TYR A 184 -10.66 2.95 -9.39
CA TYR A 184 -11.56 1.95 -9.99
C TYR A 184 -11.11 0.52 -9.65
N LEU A 185 -12.02 -0.46 -9.79
CA LEU A 185 -11.69 -1.89 -9.66
C LEU A 185 -11.38 -2.46 -11.04
N GLN A 186 -10.14 -2.90 -11.27
CA GLN A 186 -9.64 -3.35 -12.58
C GLN A 186 -10.40 -4.55 -13.15
N ASP A 187 -10.99 -5.39 -12.29
CA ASP A 187 -11.74 -6.59 -12.66
C ASP A 187 -13.25 -6.35 -12.86
N LEU A 188 -13.76 -5.17 -12.50
CA LEU A 188 -15.18 -4.84 -12.57
C LEU A 188 -15.49 -3.62 -13.46
N ALA A 189 -14.55 -2.69 -13.58
CA ALA A 189 -14.74 -1.48 -14.36
C ALA A 189 -14.73 -1.78 -15.87
N ASN A 190 -15.51 -1.02 -16.63
CA ASN A 190 -15.47 -1.07 -18.09
C ASN A 190 -14.20 -0.35 -18.57
N ASP A 191 -13.33 -1.08 -19.27
CA ASP A 191 -12.02 -0.58 -19.72
C ASP A 191 -12.13 0.59 -20.71
N ASP A 192 -13.15 0.62 -21.57
CA ASP A 192 -13.39 1.72 -22.51
C ASP A 192 -13.73 3.01 -21.76
N LEU A 193 -14.61 2.92 -20.74
CA LEU A 193 -14.95 4.06 -19.89
C LEU A 193 -13.75 4.54 -19.08
N VAL A 194 -12.98 3.63 -18.49
CA VAL A 194 -11.76 3.99 -17.74
C VAL A 194 -10.77 4.71 -18.66
N THR A 195 -10.59 4.22 -19.89
CA THR A 195 -9.69 4.83 -20.88
C THR A 195 -10.16 6.23 -21.25
N GLU A 196 -11.46 6.41 -21.47
CA GLU A 196 -12.04 7.71 -21.82
C GLU A 196 -11.90 8.75 -20.70
N VAL A 197 -12.12 8.34 -19.44
CA VAL A 197 -11.92 9.25 -18.28
C VAL A 197 -10.45 9.63 -18.15
N LYS A 198 -9.52 8.66 -18.26
CA LYS A 198 -8.07 8.95 -18.23
C LYS A 198 -7.65 9.91 -19.34
N ARG A 199 -8.17 9.71 -20.57
CA ARG A 199 -7.94 10.59 -21.71
C ARG A 199 -8.42 12.01 -21.43
N SER A 200 -9.61 12.14 -20.84
CA SER A 200 -10.19 13.44 -20.49
C SER A 200 -9.35 14.20 -19.45
N CYS A 201 -8.87 13.52 -18.40
CA CYS A 201 -7.96 14.12 -17.43
C CYS A 201 -6.67 14.63 -18.07
N ASN A 202 -6.07 13.86 -18.99
CA ASN A 202 -4.87 14.30 -19.70
C ASN A 202 -5.11 15.52 -20.61
N GLN A 203 -6.32 15.69 -21.16
CA GLN A 203 -6.66 16.85 -21.99
C GLN A 203 -6.87 18.12 -21.17
N TRP A 204 -7.49 18.01 -19.99
CA TRP A 204 -7.70 19.14 -19.10
C TRP A 204 -6.39 19.73 -18.57
N HIS A 205 -5.32 18.93 -18.51
CA HIS A 205 -3.98 19.44 -18.19
C HIS A 205 -3.54 20.58 -19.12
N SER A 206 -3.87 20.50 -20.42
CA SER A 206 -3.43 21.49 -21.42
C SER A 206 -4.42 22.64 -21.66
N SER A 207 -5.59 22.63 -21.00
CA SER A 207 -6.68 23.58 -21.26
C SER A 207 -7.02 24.49 -20.08
N ILE A 208 -6.41 24.24 -18.91
CA ILE A 208 -6.61 24.96 -17.64
C ILE A 208 -5.24 25.45 -17.18
#